data_AF-A0AAV4FCG9-F1
#
_entry.id   AF-A0AAV4FCG9-F1
#
_cell.length_a   1.000
_cell.length_b   1.000
_cell.length_c   1.000
_cell.angle_alpha   90.00
_cell.angle_beta   90.00
_cell.angle_gamma   90.00
#
_symmetry.space_group_name_H-M   'P 1'
#
loop_
_entity.id
_entity.type
_entity.pdbx_description
1 polymer ?
#
loop_
_entity_poly.entity_id
_entity_poly.type
_entity_poly.pdbx_seq_one_letter_code
_entity_poly.pdbx_strand_id
1 'polypeptide(L)'
;MLQKILRIPWTARRTNQNILQELGMKERQLLKDIKQLKLKYFGHIVRHNNLVKLCLEGDVEGRRGRGRPRRRWTQDISDWLGFSVREASILAQDRDGFRSAVWEATYPCRYHCPRLTSCLVVVVVVVVVVVVVVEVVVVAAAVVVVVLRLKWLDLDHTTRNKVNNYIQIVNKNDVGVTSNG
;
A
#
# COMPACT_ATOMS: atom_id res chain seq x y z
N MET A 1 -28.40 -5.32 -10.64
CA MET A 1 -28.77 -5.72 -9.26
C MET A 1 -29.30 -4.51 -8.50
N LEU A 2 -28.51 -3.43 -8.45
CA LEU A 2 -28.87 -2.18 -7.78
C LEU A 2 -30.13 -1.52 -8.35
N GLN A 3 -30.32 -1.55 -9.68
CA GLN A 3 -31.56 -1.08 -10.31
C GLN A 3 -32.82 -1.72 -9.73
N LYS A 4 -32.80 -3.03 -9.48
CA LYS A 4 -33.95 -3.75 -8.94
C LYS A 4 -34.18 -3.43 -7.46
N ILE A 5 -33.10 -3.31 -6.69
CA ILE A 5 -33.15 -2.97 -5.25
C ILE A 5 -33.74 -1.57 -5.05
N LEU A 6 -33.31 -0.63 -5.88
CA LEU A 6 -33.77 0.76 -5.84
C LEU A 6 -35.05 0.99 -6.64
N ARG A 7 -35.67 -0.08 -7.15
CA ARG A 7 -36.90 -0.04 -7.97
C ARG A 7 -36.84 0.94 -9.14
N ILE A 8 -35.67 1.10 -9.74
CA ILE A 8 -35.47 1.98 -10.89
C ILE A 8 -36.16 1.35 -12.11
N PRO A 9 -37.07 2.07 -12.79
CA PRO A 9 -37.76 1.54 -13.95
C PRO A 9 -36.75 1.28 -15.08
N TRP A 10 -37.02 0.24 -15.89
CA TRP A 10 -36.14 -0.14 -17.00
C TRP A 10 -35.99 0.98 -18.05
N THR A 11 -36.99 1.86 -18.15
CA THR A 11 -37.02 3.05 -19.01
C THR A 11 -35.94 4.06 -18.68
N ALA A 12 -35.43 4.07 -17.43
CA ALA A 12 -34.38 4.98 -17.00
C ALA A 12 -33.02 4.73 -17.69
N ARG A 13 -32.82 3.54 -18.31
CA ARG A 13 -31.60 3.15 -19.05
C ARG A 13 -30.27 3.44 -18.32
N ARG A 14 -30.28 3.54 -16.99
CA ARG A 14 -29.07 3.77 -16.18
C ARG A 14 -28.27 2.49 -16.10
N THR A 15 -26.95 2.55 -16.00
CA THR A 15 -26.11 1.38 -15.71
C THR A 15 -25.91 1.23 -14.19
N ASN A 16 -25.64 0.01 -13.70
CA ASN A 16 -25.38 -0.19 -12.26
C ASN A 16 -24.15 0.62 -11.78
N GLN A 17 -23.16 0.84 -12.66
CA GLN A 17 -21.98 1.67 -12.38
C GLN A 17 -22.33 3.15 -12.21
N ASN A 18 -23.21 3.67 -13.06
CA ASN A 18 -23.66 5.06 -12.96
C ASN A 18 -24.47 5.29 -11.67
N ILE A 19 -25.31 4.32 -11.29
CA ILE A 19 -26.04 4.33 -10.01
C ILE A 19 -25.08 4.29 -8.80
N LEU A 20 -24.00 3.50 -8.87
CA LEU A 20 -22.97 3.46 -7.83
C LEU A 20 -22.26 4.81 -7.67
N GLN A 21 -21.92 5.46 -8.79
CA GLN A 21 -21.29 6.77 -8.81
C GLN A 21 -22.21 7.85 -8.25
N GLU A 22 -23.50 7.85 -8.63
CA GLU A 22 -24.50 8.79 -8.11
C GLU A 22 -24.72 8.65 -6.60
N LEU A 23 -24.69 7.43 -6.07
CA LEU A 23 -24.80 7.17 -4.63
C LEU A 23 -23.50 7.44 -3.87
N GLY A 24 -22.42 7.87 -4.55
CA GLY A 24 -21.11 8.10 -3.94
C GLY A 24 -20.47 6.84 -3.34
N MET A 25 -20.99 5.65 -3.65
CA MET A 25 -20.50 4.40 -3.08
C MET A 25 -19.42 3.80 -3.97
N LYS A 26 -18.26 3.51 -3.39
CA LYS A 26 -17.22 2.77 -4.13
C LYS A 26 -17.69 1.32 -4.30
N GLU A 27 -17.63 0.79 -5.52
CA GLU A 27 -17.98 -0.62 -5.82
C GLU A 27 -17.25 -1.61 -4.89
N ARG A 28 -16.00 -1.30 -4.55
CA ARG A 28 -15.20 -2.06 -3.59
C ARG A 28 -15.78 -2.07 -2.18
N GLN A 29 -16.43 -1.00 -1.72
CA GLN A 29 -17.07 -0.95 -0.40
C GLN A 29 -18.34 -1.80 -0.38
N LEU A 30 -19.21 -1.65 -1.38
CA LEU A 30 -20.44 -2.44 -1.48
C LEU A 30 -20.18 -3.95 -1.48
N LEU A 31 -19.20 -4.42 -2.26
CA LEU A 31 -18.85 -5.83 -2.30
C LEU A 31 -18.30 -6.34 -0.97
N LYS A 32 -17.55 -5.50 -0.24
CA LYS A 32 -17.06 -5.82 1.11
C LYS A 32 -18.21 -5.94 2.11
N ASP A 33 -19.17 -5.03 2.06
CA ASP A 33 -20.32 -5.04 2.96
C ASP A 33 -21.19 -6.27 2.71
N ILE A 34 -21.47 -6.59 1.45
CA ILE A 34 -22.21 -7.81 1.05
C ILE A 34 -21.47 -9.06 1.52
N LYS A 35 -20.13 -9.12 1.36
CA LYS A 35 -19.31 -10.23 1.84
C LYS A 35 -19.40 -10.38 3.36
N GLN A 36 -19.24 -9.29 4.10
CA GLN A 36 -19.31 -9.30 5.56
C GLN A 36 -20.68 -9.71 6.08
N LEU A 37 -21.77 -9.21 5.48
CA LEU A 37 -23.15 -9.57 5.84
C LEU A 37 -23.42 -11.05 5.61
N LYS A 38 -23.04 -11.58 4.45
CA LYS A 38 -23.18 -13.00 4.14
C LYS A 38 -22.40 -13.88 5.13
N LEU A 39 -21.16 -13.52 5.47
CA LEU A 39 -20.36 -14.29 6.42
C LEU A 39 -20.92 -14.21 7.85
N LYS A 40 -21.36 -13.03 8.31
CA LYS A 40 -22.02 -12.88 9.61
C LYS A 40 -23.28 -13.74 9.70
N TYR A 41 -24.09 -13.75 8.65
CA TYR A 41 -25.31 -14.53 8.59
C TYR A 41 -25.04 -16.04 8.60
N PHE A 42 -23.97 -16.49 7.92
CA PHE A 42 -23.51 -17.88 8.01
C PHE A 42 -23.19 -18.28 9.45
N GLY A 43 -22.37 -17.49 10.15
CA GLY A 43 -22.05 -17.77 11.54
C GLY A 43 -23.27 -17.72 12.47
N HIS A 44 -24.29 -16.91 12.15
CA HIS A 44 -25.55 -16.94 12.88
C HIS A 44 -26.30 -18.26 12.66
N ILE A 45 -26.43 -18.72 11.42
CA ILE A 45 -27.08 -20.00 11.09
C ILE A 45 -26.36 -21.18 11.74
N VAL A 46 -25.02 -21.23 11.72
CA VAL A 46 -24.30 -22.39 12.29
C VAL A 46 -24.49 -22.50 13.81
N ARG A 47 -24.58 -21.37 14.51
CA ARG A 47 -24.76 -21.33 15.97
C ARG A 47 -26.21 -21.61 16.41
N HIS A 48 -27.18 -21.39 15.53
CA HIS A 48 -28.58 -21.72 15.80
C HIS A 48 -28.98 -23.04 15.14
N ASN A 49 -29.44 -24.01 15.94
CA ASN A 49 -29.96 -25.26 15.40
C ASN A 49 -31.36 -25.05 14.80
N ASN A 50 -31.41 -24.56 13.56
CA ASN A 50 -32.62 -24.38 12.78
C ASN A 50 -32.62 -25.29 11.55
N LEU A 51 -33.78 -25.44 10.89
CA LEU A 51 -33.91 -26.21 9.64
C LEU A 51 -32.93 -25.71 8.56
N VAL A 52 -32.58 -24.42 8.59
CA VAL A 52 -31.65 -23.81 7.64
C VAL A 52 -30.25 -24.41 7.78
N LYS A 53 -29.78 -24.70 9.00
CA LYS A 53 -28.51 -25.36 9.26
C LYS A 53 -28.48 -26.78 8.68
N LEU A 54 -29.55 -27.56 8.90
CA LEU A 54 -29.70 -28.89 8.30
C LEU A 54 -29.66 -28.83 6.77
N CYS A 55 -30.37 -27.87 6.16
CA CYS A 55 -30.34 -27.66 4.71
C CYS A 55 -28.98 -27.18 4.17
N LEU A 56 -28.17 -26.54 5.02
CA LEU A 56 -26.84 -26.05 4.66
C LEU A 56 -25.80 -27.18 4.70
N GLU A 57 -25.93 -28.08 5.68
CA GLU A 57 -25.06 -29.25 5.87
C GLU A 57 -25.45 -30.40 4.92
N GLY A 58 -26.73 -30.54 4.59
CA GLY A 58 -27.24 -31.49 3.61
C GLY A 58 -26.96 -31.00 2.19
N ASP A 59 -25.82 -31.36 1.61
CA ASP A 59 -25.64 -31.23 0.16
C ASP A 59 -26.47 -32.32 -0.55
N VAL A 60 -27.50 -31.90 -1.28
CA VAL A 60 -28.31 -32.81 -2.09
C VAL A 60 -27.56 -33.11 -3.38
N GLU A 61 -27.12 -34.36 -3.52
CA GLU A 61 -26.51 -34.86 -4.74
C GLU A 61 -27.51 -34.78 -5.91
N GLY A 62 -27.11 -34.14 -7.01
CA GLY A 62 -27.96 -34.01 -8.20
C GLY A 62 -27.55 -32.90 -9.17
N ARG A 63 -27.98 -33.04 -10.43
CA ARG A 63 -27.82 -31.98 -11.46
C ARG A 63 -28.84 -30.88 -11.23
N ARG A 64 -28.38 -29.62 -11.25
CA ARG A 64 -29.27 -28.45 -11.12
C ARG A 64 -30.10 -28.23 -12.39
N GLY A 65 -31.37 -27.88 -12.19
CA GLY A 65 -32.25 -27.43 -13.28
C GLY A 65 -31.73 -26.16 -13.97
N ARG A 66 -32.08 -26.02 -15.26
CA ARG A 66 -31.79 -24.80 -16.05
C ARG A 66 -32.45 -23.58 -15.41
N GLY A 67 -31.78 -22.43 -15.46
CA GLY A 67 -32.28 -21.15 -14.95
C GLY A 67 -31.92 -20.81 -13.49
N ARG A 68 -31.46 -21.77 -12.68
CA ARG A 68 -30.95 -21.48 -11.32
C ARG A 68 -29.52 -20.92 -11.38
N PRO A 69 -29.15 -19.95 -10.52
CA PRO A 69 -27.77 -19.48 -10.43
C PRO A 69 -26.79 -20.62 -10.20
N ARG A 70 -25.69 -20.63 -10.97
CA ARG A 70 -24.65 -21.67 -10.90
C ARG A 70 -23.86 -21.63 -9.60
N ARG A 71 -23.56 -20.44 -9.07
CA ARG A 71 -22.86 -20.25 -7.78
C ARG A 71 -23.81 -20.47 -6.61
N ARG A 72 -23.39 -21.28 -5.64
CA ARG A 72 -24.06 -21.42 -4.34
C ARG A 72 -23.57 -20.35 -3.38
N TRP A 73 -24.42 -19.96 -2.44
CA TRP A 73 -23.96 -19.15 -1.30
C TRP A 73 -22.89 -19.87 -0.47
N THR A 74 -23.02 -21.19 -0.29
CA THR A 74 -21.99 -22.02 0.37
C THR A 74 -20.65 -22.02 -0.38
N GLN A 75 -20.70 -21.91 -1.71
CA GLN A 75 -19.49 -21.81 -2.53
C GLN A 75 -18.84 -20.42 -2.41
N ASP A 76 -19.64 -19.35 -2.31
CA ASP A 76 -19.10 -18.02 -1.96
C ASP A 76 -18.39 -18.04 -0.60
N ILE A 77 -18.96 -18.71 0.41
CA ILE A 77 -18.36 -18.83 1.74
C ILE A 77 -17.03 -19.58 1.68
N SER A 78 -17.00 -20.72 0.98
CA SER A 78 -15.79 -21.52 0.79
C SER A 78 -14.70 -20.74 0.07
N ASP A 79 -15.02 -20.08 -1.05
CA ASP A 79 -14.09 -19.24 -1.82
C ASP A 79 -13.52 -18.08 -0.98
N TRP A 80 -14.30 -17.54 -0.05
CA TRP A 80 -13.93 -16.38 0.75
C TRP A 80 -13.10 -16.70 1.98
N LEU A 81 -13.38 -17.83 2.62
CA LEU A 81 -12.68 -18.27 3.83
C LEU A 81 -11.49 -19.19 3.50
N GLY A 82 -11.46 -19.79 2.31
CA GLY A 82 -10.43 -20.77 1.93
C GLY A 82 -10.61 -22.15 2.59
N PHE A 83 -11.75 -22.37 3.25
CA PHE A 83 -12.08 -23.62 3.93
C PHE A 83 -13.26 -24.31 3.24
N SER A 84 -13.41 -25.61 3.48
CA SER A 84 -14.65 -26.31 3.17
C SER A 84 -15.80 -25.76 4.04
N VAL A 85 -17.04 -25.95 3.58
CA VAL A 85 -18.23 -25.51 4.33
C VAL A 85 -18.28 -26.15 5.72
N ARG A 86 -17.85 -27.41 5.85
CA ARG A 86 -17.82 -28.14 7.12
C ARG A 86 -16.79 -27.56 8.10
N GLU A 87 -15.57 -27.28 7.63
CA GLU A 87 -14.54 -26.61 8.43
C GLU A 87 -14.98 -25.20 8.83
N ALA A 88 -15.57 -24.46 7.91
CA ALA A 88 -16.14 -23.14 8.20
C ALA A 88 -17.25 -23.21 9.26
N SER A 89 -18.07 -24.28 9.26
CA SER A 89 -19.08 -24.50 10.31
C SER A 89 -18.45 -24.81 11.66
N ILE A 90 -17.38 -25.60 11.73
CA ILE A 90 -16.66 -25.87 12.99
C ILE A 90 -16.06 -24.56 13.52
N LEU A 91 -15.37 -23.81 12.67
CA LEU A 91 -14.80 -22.50 13.01
C LEU A 91 -15.85 -21.50 13.45
N ALA A 92 -17.04 -21.53 12.83
CA ALA A 92 -18.15 -20.65 13.16
C ALA A 92 -18.76 -20.89 14.56
N GLN A 93 -18.51 -22.04 15.19
CA GLN A 93 -18.95 -22.28 16.57
C GLN A 93 -18.21 -21.35 17.53
N ASP A 94 -16.90 -21.18 17.33
CA ASP A 94 -16.13 -20.16 18.04
C ASP A 94 -16.55 -18.76 17.55
N ARG A 95 -16.88 -17.88 18.49
CA ARG A 95 -17.36 -16.54 18.17
C ARG A 95 -16.23 -15.62 17.77
N ASP A 96 -15.11 -15.71 18.48
CA ASP A 96 -13.98 -14.81 18.32
C ASP A 96 -13.07 -15.25 17.19
N GLY A 97 -12.81 -16.56 17.05
CA GLY A 97 -12.13 -17.14 15.89
C GLY A 97 -12.88 -16.87 14.59
N PHE A 98 -14.20 -17.07 14.57
CA PHE A 98 -14.99 -16.75 13.38
C PHE A 98 -15.00 -15.25 13.06
N ARG A 99 -15.12 -14.38 14.07
CA ARG A 99 -15.05 -12.93 13.86
C ARG A 99 -13.72 -12.50 13.24
N SER A 100 -12.63 -13.11 13.71
CA SER A 100 -11.28 -12.89 13.18
C SER A 100 -11.14 -13.39 11.74
N ALA A 101 -11.65 -14.58 11.44
CA ALA A 101 -11.65 -15.12 10.08
C ALA A 101 -12.50 -14.30 9.10
N VAL A 102 -13.65 -13.78 9.54
CA VAL A 102 -14.47 -12.86 8.74
C VAL A 102 -13.77 -11.53 8.51
N TRP A 103 -13.07 -11.02 9.53
CA TRP A 103 -12.24 -9.82 9.38
C TRP A 103 -11.15 -10.03 8.33
N GLU A 104 -10.40 -11.12 8.42
CA GLU A 104 -9.36 -11.48 7.46
C GLU A 104 -9.94 -11.70 6.05
N ALA A 105 -11.11 -12.32 5.92
CA ALA A 105 -11.73 -12.51 4.62
C ALA A 105 -12.21 -11.19 3.99
N THR A 106 -12.80 -10.28 4.76
CA THR A 106 -13.35 -9.00 4.24
C THR A 106 -12.26 -7.94 4.05
N TYR A 107 -11.27 -7.94 4.93
CA TYR A 107 -10.09 -7.09 4.90
C TYR A 107 -8.88 -8.00 4.76
N PRO A 108 -8.73 -8.72 3.64
CA PRO A 108 -7.58 -9.55 3.44
C PRO A 108 -6.38 -8.65 3.57
N CYS A 109 -5.53 -8.93 4.55
CA CYS A 109 -4.25 -8.27 4.68
C CYS A 109 -3.37 -8.80 3.55
N ARG A 110 -3.70 -8.41 2.32
CA ARG A 110 -2.89 -8.66 1.14
C ARG A 110 -1.78 -7.62 1.12
N TYR A 111 -0.91 -7.69 2.13
CA TYR A 111 0.41 -7.07 2.27
C TYR A 111 0.46 -5.52 2.21
N HIS A 112 1.27 -4.91 3.09
CA HIS A 112 1.83 -3.56 2.93
C HIS A 112 0.83 -2.39 2.98
N CYS A 113 0.88 -1.60 4.05
CA CYS A 113 0.19 -0.30 4.10
C CYS A 113 1.02 0.73 3.29
N PRO A 114 0.65 1.13 2.06
CA PRO A 114 1.53 1.93 1.22
C PRO A 114 1.67 3.38 1.67
N ARG A 115 0.87 3.81 2.66
CA ARG A 115 0.91 5.20 3.15
C ARG A 115 1.82 5.41 4.36
N LEU A 116 2.23 4.36 5.06
CA LEU A 116 3.11 4.49 6.23
C LEU A 116 4.38 3.67 6.10
N THR A 117 4.35 2.41 5.63
CA THR A 117 5.58 1.62 5.52
C THR A 117 6.37 1.93 4.25
N SER A 118 5.72 2.25 3.13
CA SER A 118 6.44 2.68 1.91
C SER A 118 7.03 4.07 2.06
N CYS A 119 6.29 5.02 2.65
CA CYS A 119 6.82 6.35 2.91
C CYS A 119 7.98 6.30 3.91
N LEU A 120 7.86 5.56 5.02
CA LEU A 120 8.96 5.46 5.99
C LEU A 120 10.18 4.74 5.41
N VAL A 121 10.01 3.64 4.68
CA VAL A 121 11.17 2.94 4.07
C VAL A 121 11.79 3.79 2.96
N VAL A 122 11.01 4.45 2.11
CA VAL A 122 11.54 5.34 1.07
C VAL A 122 12.21 6.56 1.71
N VAL A 123 11.62 7.18 2.73
CA VAL A 123 12.21 8.31 3.45
C VAL A 123 13.49 7.89 4.17
N VAL A 124 13.50 6.76 4.87
CA VAL A 124 14.69 6.24 5.55
C VAL A 124 15.79 5.90 4.53
N VAL A 125 15.47 5.22 3.44
CA VAL A 125 16.44 4.89 2.39
C VAL A 125 16.99 6.16 1.73
N VAL A 126 16.12 7.13 1.38
CA VAL A 126 16.56 8.40 0.79
C VAL A 126 17.42 9.20 1.77
N VAL A 127 17.02 9.31 3.04
CA VAL A 127 17.80 10.01 4.07
C VAL A 127 19.15 9.33 4.28
N VAL A 128 19.19 8.00 4.41
CA VAL A 128 20.44 7.24 4.57
C VAL A 128 21.35 7.42 3.35
N VAL A 129 20.82 7.30 2.13
CA VAL A 129 21.60 7.50 0.89
C VAL A 129 22.14 8.93 0.82
N VAL A 130 21.32 9.95 1.12
CA VAL A 130 21.76 11.35 1.11
C VAL A 130 22.83 11.59 2.16
N VAL A 131 22.66 11.10 3.40
CA VAL A 131 23.66 11.24 4.47
C VAL A 131 24.98 10.58 4.07
N VAL A 132 24.94 9.34 3.59
CA VAL A 132 26.14 8.61 3.16
C VAL A 132 26.83 9.32 1.99
N VAL A 133 26.08 9.80 1.00
CA VAL A 133 26.64 10.57 -0.12
C VAL A 133 27.30 11.86 0.37
N VAL A 134 26.64 12.60 1.25
CA VAL A 134 27.18 13.84 1.83
C VAL A 134 28.46 13.55 2.61
N GLU A 135 28.47 12.55 3.48
CA GLU A 135 29.66 12.15 4.24
C GLU A 135 30.82 11.76 3.31
N VAL A 136 30.56 10.92 2.31
CA VAL A 136 31.59 10.49 1.35
C VAL A 136 32.14 11.70 0.58
N VAL A 137 31.30 12.63 0.14
CA VAL A 137 31.72 13.85 -0.57
C VAL A 137 32.56 14.76 0.34
N VAL A 138 32.12 14.97 1.58
CA VAL A 138 32.84 15.80 2.57
C VAL A 138 34.19 15.18 2.91
N VAL A 139 34.23 13.87 3.16
CA VAL A 139 35.48 13.14 3.43
C VAL A 139 36.40 13.21 2.21
N ALA A 140 35.89 12.98 1.00
CA ALA A 140 36.68 13.09 -0.22
C ALA A 140 37.24 14.51 -0.41
N ALA A 141 36.42 15.55 -0.20
CA ALA A 141 36.85 16.94 -0.29
C ALA A 141 37.92 17.27 0.78
N ALA A 142 37.74 16.82 2.02
CA ALA A 142 38.71 16.98 3.09
C ALA A 142 40.04 16.29 2.75
N VAL A 143 39.99 15.07 2.21
CA VAL A 143 41.18 14.35 1.73
C VAL A 143 41.87 15.15 0.63
N VAL A 144 41.14 15.68 -0.35
CA VAL A 144 41.71 16.52 -1.41
C VAL A 144 42.38 17.76 -0.83
N VAL A 145 41.73 18.47 0.11
CA VAL A 145 42.31 19.65 0.78
C VAL A 145 43.58 19.29 1.54
N VAL A 146 43.57 18.19 2.30
CA VAL A 146 44.74 17.70 3.03
C VAL A 146 45.88 17.34 2.06
N VAL A 147 45.60 16.62 0.98
CA VAL A 147 46.60 16.25 -0.04
C VAL A 147 47.17 17.50 -0.70
N LEU A 148 46.32 18.45 -1.10
CA LEU A 148 46.77 19.72 -1.68
C LEU A 148 47.62 20.52 -0.67
N ARG A 149 47.25 20.52 0.61
CA ARG A 149 48.01 21.20 1.66
C ARG A 149 49.36 20.55 1.91
N LEU A 150 49.42 19.22 1.96
CA LEU A 150 50.68 18.48 2.09
C LEU A 150 51.58 18.75 0.88
N LYS A 151 51.02 18.70 -0.33
CA LYS A 151 51.75 19.02 -1.56
C LYS A 151 52.23 20.48 -1.58
N TRP A 152 51.45 21.41 -1.03
CA TRP A 152 51.85 22.81 -0.88
C TRP A 152 52.96 23.01 0.15
N LEU A 153 52.98 22.22 1.22
CA LEU A 153 54.05 22.23 2.22
C LEU A 153 55.35 21.58 1.71
N ASP A 154 55.24 20.61 0.80
CA ASP A 154 56.37 19.94 0.16
C ASP A 154 56.99 20.77 -0.99
N LEU A 155 56.26 21.78 -1.47
CA LEU A 155 56.73 22.70 -2.53
C LEU A 155 57.90 23.56 -2.03
N ASP A 156 58.97 23.62 -2.83
CA ASP A 156 60.16 24.42 -2.52
C ASP A 156 59.85 25.91 -2.27
N HIS A 157 60.58 26.52 -1.35
CA HIS A 157 60.34 27.88 -0.85
C HIS A 157 60.38 28.95 -1.96
N THR A 158 61.23 28.77 -2.97
CA THR A 158 61.30 29.68 -4.13
C THR A 158 60.03 29.63 -4.98
N THR A 159 59.46 28.44 -5.18
CA THR A 159 58.22 28.23 -5.95
C THR A 159 57.01 28.77 -5.21
N ARG A 160 56.95 28.52 -3.89
CA ARG A 160 55.90 29.04 -3.01
C ARG A 160 55.86 30.57 -2.97
N ASN A 161 57.03 31.22 -2.92
CA ASN A 161 57.15 32.67 -2.94
C ASN A 161 56.72 33.29 -4.28
N LYS A 162 57.02 32.63 -5.41
CA LYS A 162 56.54 33.06 -6.74
C LYS A 162 55.02 33.00 -6.84
N VAL A 163 54.40 31.93 -6.35
CA VAL A 163 52.93 31.77 -6.33
C VAL A 163 52.27 32.82 -5.42
N ASN A 164 52.80 33.06 -4.22
CA ASN A 164 52.27 34.07 -3.31
C ASN A 164 52.40 35.49 -3.88
N ASN A 165 53.50 35.81 -4.55
CA ASN A 165 53.67 37.11 -5.21
C ASN A 165 52.65 37.29 -6.35
N TYR A 166 52.41 36.24 -7.14
CA TYR A 166 51.39 36.27 -8.18
C TYR A 166 49.97 36.49 -7.63
N ILE A 167 49.59 35.78 -6.56
CA ILE A 167 48.28 35.96 -5.89
C ILE A 167 48.11 37.40 -5.36
N GLN A 168 49.18 37.99 -4.81
CA GLN A 168 49.17 39.39 -4.34
C GLN A 168 48.95 40.39 -5.48
N ILE A 169 49.52 40.16 -6.65
CA ILE A 169 49.34 41.01 -7.83
C ILE A 169 47.89 40.92 -8.34
N VAL A 170 47.35 39.71 -8.45
CA VAL A 170 45.96 39.50 -8.92
C VAL A 170 44.96 40.18 -7.98
N ASN A 171 45.07 39.95 -6.67
CA ASN A 171 44.17 40.57 -5.69
C ASN A 171 44.24 42.12 -5.68
N LYS A 172 45.42 42.70 -5.93
CA LYS A 172 45.56 44.17 -6.05
C LYS A 172 44.85 44.71 -7.29
N ASN A 173 44.86 43.96 -8.39
CA ASN A 173 44.21 44.37 -9.64
C ASN A 173 42.68 44.26 -9.54
N ASP A 174 42.15 43.22 -8.87
CA ASP A 174 40.70 43.05 -8.69
C ASP A 174 40.08 44.15 -7.82
N VAL A 175 40.77 44.57 -6.77
CA VAL A 175 40.32 45.70 -5.91
C VAL A 175 40.31 47.02 -6.69
N GLY A 176 41.30 47.24 -7.57
CA GLY A 176 41.40 48.45 -8.40
C GLY A 176 40.31 48.57 -9.48
N VAL A 177 39.67 47.46 -9.87
CA VAL A 177 38.53 47.45 -10.81
C VAL A 177 37.22 47.82 -10.09
N THR A 178 37.07 47.49 -8.80
CA THR A 178 35.86 47.79 -8.02
C THR A 178 35.76 49.22 -7.48
N SER A 179 36.84 50.01 -7.53
CA SER A 179 36.89 51.40 -7.03
C SER A 179 36.71 52.48 -8.11
N ASN A 180 36.54 52.10 -9.38
CA ASN A 180 36.36 53.02 -10.52
C ASN A 180 34.93 52.97 -11.09
N GLY A 181 33.92 53.03 -10.21
CA GLY A 181 32.50 53.12 -10.55
C GLY A 181 31.74 54.01 -9.58
#